data_AF-A0AA50VMR4-F1
#
_entry.id   AF-A0AA50VMR4-F1
#
_cell.length_a   1.000
_cell.length_b   1.000
_cell.length_c   1.000
_cell.angle_alpha   90.00
_cell.angle_beta   90.00
_cell.angle_gamma   90.00
#
_symmetry.space_group_name_H-M   'P 1'
#
loop_
_entity.id
_entity.type
_entity.pdbx_description
1 polymer ?
#
loop_
_entity_poly.entity_id
_entity_poly.type
_entity_poly.pdbx_seq_one_letter_code
_entity_poly.pdbx_strand_id
1 'polypeptide(L)'
;TGSYVVEVINPDYMYEPVRVEINSKGKFRARKVNHILTSQVIQVPYPLRMKAMSKFRYFQVREQWRLTDFLFNPMVIMMVLPLLFIMVLPKMMNDPEAKEDLKQITNMAKMELPEMSEMFTS
;
A
#
# COMPACT_ATOMS: atom_id res chain seq x y z
N THR A 1 -20.62 33.23 22.80
CA THR A 1 -19.62 32.27 23.31
C THR A 1 -19.99 30.90 22.85
N GLY A 2 -19.05 30.13 22.29
CA GLY A 2 -19.41 28.82 21.76
C GLY A 2 -18.24 28.06 21.14
N SER A 3 -18.50 26.81 20.79
CA SER A 3 -17.62 25.96 20.00
C SER A 3 -18.24 25.75 18.62
N TYR A 4 -17.51 26.11 17.59
CA TYR A 4 -17.97 26.04 16.20
C TYR A 4 -17.02 25.15 15.40
N VAL A 5 -17.57 24.45 14.41
CA VAL A 5 -16.78 23.73 13.42
C VAL A 5 -16.81 24.55 12.14
N VAL A 6 -15.62 24.93 11.67
CA VAL A 6 -15.42 25.75 10.47
C VAL A 6 -14.95 24.83 9.35
N GLU A 7 -15.68 24.90 8.23
CA GLU A 7 -15.45 24.11 7.04
C GLU A 7 -15.38 25.02 5.82
N VAL A 8 -14.48 24.68 4.89
CA VAL A 8 -14.40 25.34 3.58
C VAL A 8 -15.07 24.42 2.58
N ILE A 9 -16.21 24.87 2.06
CA ILE A 9 -16.99 24.13 1.07
C ILE A 9 -16.46 24.51 -0.32
N ASN A 10 -15.96 23.52 -1.05
CA ASN A 10 -15.52 23.66 -2.43
C ASN A 10 -15.96 22.40 -3.20
N PRO A 11 -16.53 22.54 -4.41
CA PRO A 11 -16.94 21.39 -5.21
C PRO A 11 -15.76 20.53 -5.68
N ASP A 12 -14.60 21.12 -5.99
CA ASP A 12 -13.48 20.37 -6.56
C ASP A 12 -12.53 19.83 -5.50
N TYR A 13 -12.38 20.52 -4.37
CA TYR A 13 -11.34 20.22 -3.37
C TYR A 13 -11.94 19.97 -1.99
N MET A 14 -11.40 18.96 -1.32
CA MET A 14 -11.72 18.66 0.07
C MET A 14 -10.76 19.41 1.00
N TYR A 15 -11.32 20.04 2.03
CA TYR A 15 -10.58 20.73 3.09
C TYR A 15 -10.82 20.05 4.43
N GLU A 16 -9.83 20.08 5.32
CA GLU A 16 -9.97 19.52 6.66
C GLU A 16 -10.77 20.48 7.57
N PRO A 17 -11.79 20.00 8.28
CA PRO A 17 -12.58 20.82 9.20
C PRO A 17 -11.76 21.23 10.43
N VAL A 18 -11.96 22.45 10.93
CA VAL A 18 -11.27 22.97 12.13
C VAL A 18 -12.28 23.43 13.16
N ARG A 19 -12.07 23.06 14.44
CA ARG A 19 -12.92 23.52 15.54
C ARG A 19 -12.36 24.81 16.12
N VAL A 20 -13.18 25.84 16.21
CA VAL A 20 -12.85 27.13 16.82
C VAL A 20 -13.72 27.35 18.06
N GLU A 21 -13.08 27.52 19.19
CA GLU A 21 -13.73 27.83 20.46
C GLU A 21 -13.49 29.29 20.82
N ILE A 22 -14.56 30.02 21.13
CA ILE A 22 -14.53 31.45 21.46
C ILE A 22 -15.15 31.63 22.84
N ASN A 23 -14.36 32.14 23.79
CA ASN A 23 -14.79 32.48 25.14
C ASN A 23 -15.59 33.81 25.14
N SER A 24 -16.40 34.07 26.17
CA SER A 24 -17.14 35.31 26.39
C SER A 24 -16.23 36.54 26.43
N LYS A 25 -14.94 36.35 26.78
CA LYS A 25 -13.91 37.41 26.77
C LYS A 25 -13.24 37.62 25.40
N GLY A 26 -13.69 36.93 24.34
CA GLY A 26 -13.09 37.02 23.00
C GLY A 26 -11.79 36.24 22.80
N LYS A 27 -11.28 35.54 23.82
CA LYS A 27 -10.16 34.59 23.64
C LYS A 27 -10.60 33.44 22.74
N PHE A 28 -9.79 33.13 21.74
CA PHE A 28 -10.05 32.08 20.77
C PHE A 28 -9.04 30.94 20.89
N ARG A 29 -9.47 29.75 20.50
CA ARG A 29 -8.62 28.56 20.36
C ARG A 29 -9.07 27.77 19.15
N ALA A 30 -8.17 27.55 18.20
CA ALA A 30 -8.40 26.66 17.06
C ALA A 30 -7.76 25.30 17.34
N ARG A 31 -8.50 24.22 17.07
CA ARG A 31 -8.01 22.85 17.21
C ARG A 31 -8.54 21.93 16.12
N LYS A 32 -7.82 20.84 15.85
CA LYS A 32 -8.28 19.79 14.92
C LYS A 32 -9.59 19.17 15.42
N VAL A 33 -10.51 18.89 14.51
CA VAL A 33 -11.79 18.26 14.83
C VAL A 33 -11.57 16.77 15.10
N ASN A 34 -12.02 16.32 16.27
CA ASN A 34 -12.14 14.90 16.60
C ASN A 34 -13.51 14.67 17.23
N HIS A 35 -14.34 13.84 16.60
CA HIS A 35 -15.69 13.52 17.07
C HIS A 35 -15.70 12.40 18.12
N ILE A 36 -14.65 11.59 18.18
CA ILE A 36 -14.53 10.46 19.12
C ILE A 36 -13.95 10.96 20.44
N LEU A 37 -12.78 11.61 20.38
CA LEU A 37 -12.10 12.15 21.56
C LEU A 37 -12.28 13.68 21.62
N THR A 38 -13.40 14.12 22.19
CA THR A 38 -13.75 15.54 22.27
C THR A 38 -12.84 16.35 23.19
N SER A 39 -12.20 15.70 24.17
CA SER A 39 -11.23 16.27 25.11
C SER A 39 -9.83 16.46 24.51
N GLN A 40 -9.53 15.81 23.39
CA GLN A 40 -8.24 15.95 22.73
C GLN A 40 -8.09 17.36 22.15
N VAL A 41 -6.99 18.03 22.53
CA VAL A 41 -6.68 19.39 22.08
C VAL A 41 -5.38 19.35 21.27
N ILE A 42 -5.52 19.26 19.95
CA ILE A 42 -4.41 19.49 19.02
C ILE A 42 -4.58 20.90 18.47
N GLN A 43 -3.78 21.84 18.98
CA GLN A 43 -3.87 23.25 18.59
C GLN A 43 -3.44 23.45 17.14
N VAL A 44 -4.23 24.24 16.40
CA VAL A 44 -3.96 24.64 15.02
C VAL A 44 -3.59 26.13 15.02
N PRO A 45 -2.65 26.57 14.17
CA PRO A 45 -2.30 27.98 14.06
C PRO A 45 -3.49 28.85 13.67
N TYR A 46 -3.50 30.08 14.19
CA TYR A 46 -4.45 31.13 13.84
C TYR A 46 -3.69 32.33 13.27
N PRO A 47 -4.14 32.99 12.20
CA PRO A 47 -5.35 32.74 11.41
C PRO A 47 -5.35 31.36 10.75
N LEU A 48 -6.55 30.82 10.49
CA LEU A 48 -6.71 29.47 9.94
C LEU A 48 -6.06 29.37 8.55
N ARG A 49 -5.07 28.48 8.41
CA ARG A 49 -4.43 28.15 7.13
C ARG A 49 -4.90 26.77 6.66
N MET A 50 -6.09 26.72 6.09
CA MET A 50 -6.69 25.47 5.61
C MET A 50 -6.11 25.10 4.25
N LYS A 51 -5.30 24.04 4.20
CA LYS A 51 -4.75 23.50 2.95
C LYS A 51 -5.74 22.51 2.34
N ALA A 52 -5.79 22.46 1.00
CA ALA A 52 -6.56 21.43 0.30
C ALA A 52 -5.92 20.05 0.54
N MET A 53 -6.74 19.08 0.95
CA MET A 53 -6.29 17.73 1.26
C MET A 53 -6.22 16.88 -0.01
N SER A 54 -7.30 16.83 -0.79
CA SER A 54 -7.36 16.07 -2.05
C SER A 54 -8.48 16.59 -2.94
N LYS A 55 -8.47 16.21 -4.22
CA LYS A 55 -9.58 16.48 -5.15
C LYS A 55 -10.77 15.58 -4.80
N PHE A 56 -11.97 16.15 -4.77
CA PHE A 56 -13.19 15.40 -4.48
C PHE A 56 -13.45 14.38 -5.59
N ARG A 57 -13.53 13.09 -5.22
CA ARG A 57 -13.83 11.99 -6.13
C ARG A 57 -15.30 11.61 -5.97
N TYR A 58 -16.17 12.28 -6.72
CA TYR A 58 -17.61 12.02 -6.72
C TYR A 58 -17.96 10.65 -7.30
N PHE A 59 -17.17 10.17 -8.25
CA PHE A 59 -17.43 8.93 -8.96
C PHE A 59 -16.36 7.90 -8.61
N GLN A 60 -16.82 6.67 -8.38
CA GLN A 60 -15.95 5.51 -8.34
C GLN A 60 -15.57 5.14 -9.78
N VAL A 61 -14.29 4.83 -10.00
CA VAL A 61 -13.83 4.32 -11.29
C VAL A 61 -14.37 2.90 -11.47
N ARG A 62 -15.02 2.62 -12.60
CA ARG A 62 -15.49 1.27 -12.91
C ARG A 62 -14.30 0.34 -13.11
N GLU A 63 -14.43 -0.91 -12.67
CA GLU A 63 -13.49 -1.96 -13.01
C GLU A 63 -13.42 -2.09 -14.53
N GLN A 64 -12.23 -1.91 -15.07
CA GLN A 64 -11.96 -2.05 -16.49
C GLN A 64 -11.29 -3.40 -16.70
N TRP A 65 -11.61 -4.05 -17.80
CA TRP A 65 -10.82 -5.17 -18.29
C TRP A 65 -9.48 -4.63 -18.77
N ARG A 66 -8.49 -4.61 -17.86
CA ARG A 66 -7.11 -4.24 -18.18
C ARG A 66 -6.34 -5.52 -18.43
N LEU A 67 -5.79 -5.67 -19.63
CA LEU A 67 -4.96 -6.83 -19.98
C LEU A 67 -3.76 -6.96 -19.02
N THR A 68 -3.23 -5.84 -18.53
CA THR A 68 -2.19 -5.81 -17.50
C THR A 68 -2.64 -6.47 -16.20
N ASP A 69 -3.88 -6.27 -15.79
CA ASP A 69 -4.40 -6.81 -14.52
C ASP A 69 -4.62 -8.32 -14.63
N PHE A 70 -4.87 -8.83 -15.84
CA PHE A 70 -4.86 -10.26 -16.14
C PHE A 70 -3.44 -10.84 -16.17
N LEU A 71 -2.50 -10.21 -16.88
CA LEU A 71 -1.11 -10.67 -16.98
C LEU A 71 -0.38 -10.67 -15.63
N PHE A 72 -0.62 -9.65 -14.80
CA PHE A 72 -0.03 -9.54 -13.46
C PHE A 72 -0.87 -10.20 -12.36
N ASN A 73 -1.89 -10.98 -12.74
CA ASN A 73 -2.63 -11.75 -11.77
C ASN A 73 -1.71 -12.88 -11.22
N PRO A 74 -1.52 -12.98 -9.89
CA PRO A 74 -0.64 -13.98 -9.30
C PRO A 74 -1.02 -15.41 -9.72
N MET A 75 -2.31 -15.70 -9.95
CA MET A 75 -2.73 -17.01 -10.42
C MET A 75 -2.29 -17.28 -11.86
N VAL A 76 -2.40 -16.29 -12.75
CA VAL A 76 -2.01 -16.43 -14.17
C VAL A 76 -0.49 -16.59 -14.29
N ILE A 77 0.29 -15.77 -13.56
CA ILE A 77 1.76 -15.89 -13.53
C ILE A 77 2.16 -17.29 -13.03
N MET A 78 1.59 -17.74 -11.91
CA MET A 78 1.93 -19.04 -11.33
C MET A 78 1.55 -20.23 -12.22
N MET A 79 0.60 -20.08 -13.14
CA MET A 79 0.26 -21.12 -14.12
C MET A 79 1.16 -21.07 -15.36
N VAL A 80 1.45 -19.88 -15.91
CA VAL A 80 2.20 -19.72 -17.16
C VAL A 80 3.70 -19.93 -16.95
N LEU A 81 4.25 -19.44 -15.85
CA LEU A 81 5.67 -19.52 -15.51
C LEU A 81 6.21 -20.96 -15.47
N PRO A 82 5.60 -21.93 -14.76
CA PRO A 82 6.07 -23.32 -14.76
C PRO A 82 5.92 -23.99 -16.13
N LEU A 83 4.87 -23.68 -16.91
CA LEU A 83 4.73 -24.22 -18.27
C LEU A 83 5.83 -23.71 -19.21
N LEU A 84 6.21 -22.44 -19.09
CA LEU A 84 7.33 -21.87 -19.83
C LEU A 84 8.64 -22.58 -19.47
N PHE A 85 8.90 -22.80 -18.18
CA PHE A 85 10.07 -23.57 -17.74
C PHE A 85 10.07 -24.99 -18.31
N ILE A 86 8.95 -25.72 -18.26
CA ILE A 86 8.86 -27.07 -18.83
C ILE A 86 9.16 -27.08 -20.34
N MET A 87 8.83 -26.01 -21.06
CA MET A 87 9.10 -25.90 -22.49
C MET A 87 10.57 -25.51 -22.81
N VAL A 88 11.18 -24.65 -21.99
CA VAL A 88 12.53 -24.11 -22.22
C VAL A 88 13.63 -24.98 -21.61
N LEU A 89 13.38 -25.58 -20.43
CA LEU A 89 14.35 -26.43 -19.74
C LEU A 89 14.89 -27.57 -20.62
N PRO A 90 14.08 -28.32 -21.40
CA PRO A 90 14.60 -29.37 -22.28
C PRO A 90 15.49 -28.81 -23.40
N LYS A 91 15.23 -27.58 -23.87
CA LYS A 91 16.05 -26.93 -24.90
C LYS A 91 17.38 -26.47 -24.33
N MET A 92 17.39 -25.88 -23.13
CA MET A 92 18.63 -25.51 -22.44
C MET A 92 19.43 -26.75 -22.04
N MET A 93 18.76 -27.81 -21.57
CA MET A 93 19.41 -29.07 -21.24
C MET A 93 19.94 -29.84 -22.46
N ASN A 94 19.71 -29.41 -23.70
CA ASN A 94 20.40 -30.00 -24.84
C ASN A 94 21.80 -29.40 -25.04
N ASP A 95 22.05 -28.19 -24.52
CA ASP A 95 23.34 -27.52 -24.58
C ASP A 95 24.26 -28.01 -23.44
N PRO A 96 25.53 -28.40 -23.73
CA PRO A 96 26.43 -28.96 -22.73
C PRO A 96 26.81 -27.97 -21.61
N GLU A 97 26.88 -26.67 -21.90
CA GLU A 97 27.20 -25.62 -20.90
C GLU A 97 26.08 -25.46 -19.86
N ALA A 98 24.82 -25.40 -20.30
CA ALA A 98 23.68 -25.28 -19.39
C ALA A 98 23.49 -26.52 -18.49
N LYS A 99 23.94 -27.71 -18.92
CA LYS A 99 23.98 -28.91 -18.06
C LYS A 99 24.99 -28.78 -16.93
N GLU A 100 26.14 -28.14 -17.18
CA GLU A 100 27.16 -27.94 -16.15
C GLU A 100 26.70 -26.89 -15.14
N ASP A 101 26.09 -25.80 -15.60
CA ASP A 101 25.52 -24.78 -14.72
C ASP A 101 24.40 -25.33 -13.83
N LEU A 102 23.49 -26.13 -14.40
CA LEU A 102 22.43 -26.78 -13.62
C LEU A 102 23.00 -27.77 -12.59
N LYS A 103 24.07 -28.50 -12.92
CA LYS A 103 24.78 -29.37 -11.97
C LYS A 103 25.47 -28.58 -10.87
N GLN A 104 26.11 -27.45 -11.20
CA GLN A 104 26.73 -26.56 -10.21
C GLN A 104 25.69 -25.97 -9.26
N ILE A 105 24.57 -25.45 -9.79
CA ILE A 105 23.46 -24.92 -9.00
C ILE A 105 22.85 -26.02 -8.10
N THR A 106 22.69 -27.24 -8.61
CA THR A 106 22.18 -28.37 -7.82
C THR A 106 23.16 -28.78 -6.71
N ASN A 107 24.46 -28.76 -6.98
CA ASN A 107 25.49 -29.08 -5.99
C ASN A 107 25.61 -27.99 -4.91
N MET A 108 25.47 -26.70 -5.27
CA MET A 108 25.42 -25.60 -4.31
C MET A 108 24.14 -25.63 -3.48
N ALA A 109 22.98 -25.87 -4.09
CA ALA A 109 21.71 -26.02 -3.36
C ALA A 109 21.70 -27.23 -2.41
N LYS A 110 22.38 -28.33 -2.77
CA LYS A 110 22.60 -29.48 -1.88
C LYS A 110 23.52 -29.17 -0.70
N MET A 111 24.43 -28.20 -0.82
CA MET A 111 25.28 -27.77 0.30
C MET A 111 24.53 -26.87 1.31
N GLU A 112 23.48 -26.16 0.89
CA GLU A 112 22.76 -25.19 1.74
C GLU A 112 21.52 -25.75 2.45
N LEU A 113 20.99 -26.89 2.00
CA LEU A 113 19.90 -27.61 2.68
C LEU A 113 20.51 -28.75 3.52
N PRO A 114 20.58 -28.65 4.86
CA PRO A 114 20.90 -29.80 5.69
C PRO A 114 19.87 -30.89 5.38
N GLU A 115 20.30 -32.13 5.20
CA GLU A 115 19.36 -33.25 5.06
C GLU A 115 18.40 -33.19 6.25
N MET A 116 17.12 -32.95 5.97
CA MET A 116 16.08 -32.80 7.01
C MET A 116 15.98 -34.03 7.92
N SER A 117 16.64 -35.15 7.57
CA SER A 117 16.83 -36.30 8.45
C SER A 117 17.62 -36.00 9.72
N GLU A 118 18.54 -35.02 9.74
CA GLU A 118 19.36 -34.72 10.92
C GLU A 118 18.67 -33.74 11.90
N MET A 119 17.69 -32.95 11.46
CA MET A 119 16.96 -32.00 12.33
C MET A 119 15.88 -32.65 13.20
N PHE A 120 15.35 -33.82 12.81
CA PHE A 120 14.31 -34.52 13.57
C PHE A 120 14.87 -35.45 14.66
N THR A 121 16.19 -35.61 14.79
CA THR A 121 16.80 -36.52 15.78
C THR A 121 17.56 -35.81 16.92
N SER A 122 17.41 -34.50 17.08
CA SER A 122 18.01 -33.73 18.21
C SER A 122 16.95 -33.27 19.20
#